data_AF-A0A951DFT0-F1
#
_entry.id   AF-A0A951DFT0-F1
#
_cell.length_a   1.000
_cell.length_b   1.000
_cell.length_c   1.000
_cell.angle_alpha   90.00
_cell.angle_beta   90.00
_cell.angle_gamma   90.00
#
_symmetry.space_group_name_H-M   'P 1'
#
loop_
_entity.id
_entity.type
_entity.pdbx_description
1 polymer ?
#
loop_
_entity_poly.entity_id
_entity_poly.type
_entity_poly.pdbx_seq_one_letter_code
_entity_poly.pdbx_strand_id
1 'polypeptide(L)'
;MNLERDLTRALRRTPPPPGFAGRVMQRIEREGVQARRVRPVWWRAAAASLTLAALLGGYTAHHVIEQRRGEHARDQVLLAMRIAGAKMRYARQQVHGIGSER
;
A
#
# COMPACT_ATOMS: atom_id res chain seq x y z
N MET A 1 -43.22 -2.46 -24.36
CA MET A 1 -42.37 -1.27 -24.63
C MET A 1 -41.42 -1.62 -25.77
N ASN A 2 -41.16 -0.71 -26.71
CA ASN A 2 -40.40 -1.03 -27.92
C ASN A 2 -39.19 -0.08 -28.01
N LEU A 3 -38.07 -0.54 -27.46
CA LEU A 3 -36.86 0.23 -27.20
C LEU A 3 -36.36 1.01 -28.43
N GLU A 4 -36.41 0.39 -29.61
CA GLU A 4 -35.99 1.00 -30.88
C GLU A 4 -36.77 2.28 -31.22
N ARG A 5 -38.09 2.25 -30.99
CA ARG A 5 -38.98 3.39 -31.23
C ARG A 5 -38.74 4.51 -30.23
N ASP A 6 -38.46 4.15 -28.98
CA ASP A 6 -38.22 5.10 -27.90
C ASP A 6 -36.88 5.84 -28.11
N LEU A 7 -35.83 5.12 -28.53
CA LEU A 7 -34.54 5.69 -28.94
C LEU A 7 -34.68 6.61 -30.16
N THR A 8 -35.39 6.15 -31.20
CA THR A 8 -35.61 6.95 -32.41
C THR A 8 -36.36 8.25 -32.09
N ARG A 9 -37.32 8.20 -31.16
CA ARG A 9 -38.04 9.38 -30.69
C ARG A 9 -37.16 10.29 -29.84
N ALA A 10 -36.34 9.74 -28.96
CA ALA A 10 -35.45 10.50 -28.07
C ALA A 10 -34.31 11.21 -28.83
N LEU A 11 -33.80 10.61 -29.92
CA LEU A 11 -32.71 11.18 -30.73
C LEU A 11 -33.20 12.15 -31.83
N ARG A 12 -34.51 12.39 -31.96
CA ARG A 12 -35.01 13.36 -32.93
C ARG A 12 -34.47 14.75 -32.61
N ARG A 13 -33.80 15.35 -33.59
CA ARG A 13 -33.23 16.70 -33.51
C ARG A 13 -34.38 17.71 -33.35
N THR A 14 -34.45 18.33 -32.18
CA THR A 14 -35.44 19.37 -31.86
C THR A 14 -34.70 20.70 -31.74
N PRO A 15 -35.13 21.77 -32.45
CA PRO A 15 -34.48 23.06 -32.32
C PRO A 15 -34.65 23.59 -30.89
N PRO A 16 -33.59 24.17 -30.29
CA PRO A 16 -33.67 24.69 -28.95
C PRO A 16 -34.60 25.92 -28.91
N PRO A 17 -35.27 26.17 -27.76
CA PRO A 17 -36.09 27.37 -27.60
C PRO A 17 -35.23 28.64 -27.67
N PRO A 18 -35.82 29.79 -28.05
CA PRO A 18 -35.09 31.05 -28.14
C PRO A 18 -34.41 31.39 -26.80
N GLY A 19 -33.18 31.90 -26.90
CA GLY A 19 -32.35 32.25 -25.74
C GLY A 19 -31.77 31.06 -24.95
N PHE A 20 -31.95 29.81 -25.40
CA PHE A 20 -31.39 28.63 -24.74
C PHE A 20 -29.86 28.70 -24.58
N ALA A 21 -29.14 29.03 -25.66
CA ALA A 21 -27.69 29.17 -25.64
C ALA A 21 -27.24 30.23 -24.62
N GLY A 22 -27.89 31.40 -24.59
CA GLY A 22 -27.58 32.46 -23.63
C GLY A 22 -27.79 32.03 -22.18
N ARG A 23 -28.90 31.32 -21.87
CA ARG A 23 -29.16 30.80 -20.51
C ARG A 23 -28.14 29.75 -20.07
N VAL A 24 -27.69 28.88 -20.98
CA VAL A 24 -26.66 27.87 -20.70
C VAL A 24 -25.32 28.54 -20.44
N MET A 25 -24.90 29.48 -21.30
CA MET A 25 -23.65 30.23 -21.10
C MET A 25 -23.64 30.99 -19.78
N GLN A 26 -24.74 31.68 -19.45
CA GLN A 26 -24.88 32.39 -18.19
C GLN A 26 -24.83 31.45 -16.97
N ARG A 27 -25.38 30.23 -17.08
CA ARG A 27 -25.28 29.22 -16.02
C ARG A 27 -23.85 28.71 -15.86
N ILE A 28 -23.16 28.41 -16.96
CA ILE A 28 -21.76 27.97 -16.96
C ILE A 28 -20.86 29.03 -16.31
N GLU A 29 -21.03 30.31 -16.62
CA GLU A 29 -20.26 31.39 -16.00
C GLU A 29 -20.51 31.47 -14.49
N ARG A 30 -21.77 31.37 -14.05
CA ARG A 30 -22.14 31.40 -12.62
C ARG A 30 -21.59 30.19 -11.85
N GLU A 31 -21.67 29.00 -12.44
CA GLU A 31 -21.18 27.75 -11.84
C GLU A 31 -19.65 27.67 -11.88
N GLY A 32 -19.00 28.13 -12.95
CA GLY A 32 -17.54 28.23 -13.04
C GLY A 32 -16.94 29.16 -11.98
N VAL A 33 -17.64 30.24 -11.63
CA VAL A 33 -17.27 31.13 -10.53
C VAL A 33 -17.48 30.48 -9.15
N GLN A 34 -18.48 29.61 -8.99
CA GLN A 34 -18.69 28.82 -7.76
C GLN A 34 -17.71 27.65 -7.61
N ALA A 35 -17.36 26.97 -8.70
CA ALA A 35 -16.33 25.94 -8.72
C ALA A 35 -14.94 26.51 -8.38
N ARG A 36 -14.69 27.79 -8.60
CA ARG A 36 -13.46 28.47 -8.14
C ARG A 36 -13.47 28.82 -6.64
N ARG A 37 -14.62 28.70 -5.97
CA ARG A 37 -14.80 28.90 -4.52
C ARG A 37 -14.84 27.58 -3.73
N VAL A 38 -14.31 26.47 -4.25
CA VAL A 38 -13.91 25.39 -3.36
C VAL A 38 -12.75 25.92 -2.51
N ARG A 39 -13.07 26.30 -1.26
CA ARG A 39 -12.05 26.59 -0.26
C ARG A 39 -11.03 25.45 -0.30
N PRO A 40 -9.71 25.73 -0.36
CA PRO A 40 -8.73 24.66 -0.35
C PRO A 40 -8.95 23.87 0.93
N VAL A 41 -9.44 22.64 0.79
CA VAL A 41 -9.64 21.74 1.93
C VAL A 41 -8.29 21.11 2.24
N TRP A 42 -7.34 21.95 2.64
CA TRP A 42 -6.05 21.60 3.21
C TRP A 42 -6.12 20.43 4.21
N TRP A 43 -7.20 20.33 5.00
CA TRP A 43 -7.47 19.18 5.87
C TRP A 43 -7.70 17.85 5.13
N ARG A 44 -8.34 17.87 3.96
CA ARG A 44 -8.49 16.67 3.10
C ARG A 44 -7.16 16.27 2.49
N ALA A 45 -6.34 17.23 2.09
CA ALA A 45 -4.99 16.94 1.61
C ALA A 45 -4.11 16.35 2.73
N ALA A 46 -4.17 16.92 3.94
CA ALA A 46 -3.48 16.38 5.11
C ALA A 46 -3.94 14.96 5.47
N ALA A 47 -5.26 14.73 5.48
CA ALA A 47 -5.83 13.41 5.72
C ALA A 47 -5.42 12.39 4.65
N ALA A 48 -5.43 12.77 3.37
CA ALA A 48 -4.99 11.91 2.27
C ALA A 48 -3.50 11.55 2.40
N SER A 49 -2.64 12.53 2.71
CA SER A 49 -1.21 12.30 2.93
C SER A 49 -0.92 11.38 4.10
N LEU A 50 -1.64 11.53 5.22
CA LEU A 50 -1.49 10.66 6.39
C LEU A 50 -1.94 9.23 6.08
N THR A 51 -3.03 9.09 5.31
CA THR A 51 -3.54 7.78 4.89
C THR A 51 -2.55 7.08 3.94
N LEU A 52 -1.97 7.81 2.99
CA LEU A 52 -0.91 7.29 2.12
C LEU A 52 0.33 6.89 2.93
N ALA A 53 0.78 7.74 3.86
CA ALA A 53 1.93 7.44 4.71
C ALA A 53 1.70 6.19 5.59
N ALA A 54 0.48 5.99 6.10
CA ALA A 54 0.12 4.80 6.86
C ALA A 54 0.10 3.52 6.00
N LEU A 55 -0.40 3.60 4.76
CA LEU A 55 -0.42 2.47 3.84
C LEU A 55 0.99 2.08 3.37
N LEU A 56 1.81 3.07 3.00
CA LEU A 56 3.20 2.83 2.55
C LEU A 56 4.13 2.47 3.72
N GLY A 57 4.00 3.14 4.86
CA GLY A 57 4.82 2.89 6.05
C GLY A 57 4.43 1.62 6.80
N GLY A 58 3.14 1.25 6.80
CA GLY A 58 2.66 0.01 7.41
C GLY A 58 3.22 -1.23 6.71
N TYR A 59 3.36 -1.19 5.38
CA TYR A 59 3.91 -2.29 4.60
C TYR A 59 5.40 -2.55 4.89
N THR A 60 6.20 -1.49 5.06
CA THR A 60 7.64 -1.62 5.34
C THR A 60 7.91 -2.03 6.79
N ALA A 61 7.10 -1.55 7.74
CA ALA A 61 7.27 -1.88 9.16
C ALA A 61 7.06 -3.39 9.44
N HIS A 62 6.14 -4.04 8.74
CA HIS A 62 5.87 -5.46 8.94
C HIS A 62 7.05 -6.35 8.52
N HIS A 63 7.75 -5.99 7.44
CA HIS A 63 8.91 -6.74 6.96
C HIS A 63 10.14 -6.60 7.86
N VAL A 64 10.34 -5.44 8.49
CA VAL A 64 11.47 -5.22 9.41
C VAL A 64 11.30 -6.02 10.70
N ILE A 65 10.07 -6.15 11.20
CA ILE A 65 9.79 -6.91 12.43
C ILE A 65 9.99 -8.42 12.21
N GLU A 66 9.57 -8.94 11.05
CA GLU A 66 9.76 -10.36 10.69
C GLU A 66 11.25 -10.72 10.57
N GLN A 67 12.05 -9.83 9.95
CA GLN A 67 13.49 -10.04 9.78
C GLN A 67 14.23 -10.12 11.12
N ARG A 68 13.90 -9.24 12.08
CA ARG A 68 14.57 -9.24 13.40
C ARG A 68 14.30 -10.52 14.21
N ARG A 69 13.13 -11.14 14.06
CA ARG A 69 12.83 -12.42 14.73
C ARG A 69 13.65 -13.58 14.14
N GLY A 70 13.87 -13.58 12.82
CA GLY A 70 14.71 -14.58 12.15
C GLY A 70 16.20 -14.46 12.52
N GLU A 71 16.69 -13.22 12.68
CA GLU A 71 18.08 -12.96 13.06
C GLU A 71 18.42 -13.50 14.46
N HIS A 72 17.58 -13.23 15.46
CA HIS A 72 17.80 -13.74 16.81
C HIS A 72 17.77 -15.27 16.90
N ALA A 73 16.85 -15.91 16.15
CA ALA A 73 16.80 -17.37 16.10
C ALA A 73 18.06 -17.96 15.43
N ARG A 74 18.55 -17.33 14.36
CA ARG A 74 19.79 -17.72 13.68
C ARG A 74 21.00 -17.63 14.60
N ASP A 75 21.13 -16.54 15.35
CA ASP A 75 22.25 -16.33 16.28
C ASP A 75 22.31 -17.39 17.37
N GLN A 76 21.15 -17.78 17.92
CA GLN A 76 21.06 -18.84 18.94
C GLN A 76 21.48 -20.20 18.38
N VAL A 77 21.06 -20.55 17.16
CA VAL A 77 21.45 -21.80 16.51
C VAL A 77 22.96 -21.84 16.24
N LEU A 78 23.53 -20.75 15.72
CA LEU A 78 24.96 -20.65 15.46
C LEU A 78 25.78 -20.77 16.75
N LEU A 79 25.32 -20.16 17.85
CA LEU A 79 25.93 -20.31 19.16
C LEU A 79 25.90 -21.77 19.64
N ALA A 80 24.75 -22.42 19.55
CA ALA A 80 24.59 -23.83 19.94
C ALA A 80 25.53 -24.75 19.14
N MET A 81 25.61 -24.56 17.81
CA MET A 81 26.52 -25.31 16.94
C MET A 81 27.99 -25.09 17.29
N ARG A 82 28.38 -23.86 17.64
CA ARG A 82 29.75 -23.55 18.06
C ARG A 82 30.13 -24.26 19.36
N ILE A 83 29.21 -24.29 20.33
CA ILE A 83 29.39 -25.02 21.60
C ILE A 83 29.46 -26.52 21.35
N ALA A 84 28.53 -27.07 20.56
CA ALA A 84 28.50 -28.49 20.22
C ALA A 84 29.80 -28.92 19.52
N GLY A 85 30.27 -28.14 18.54
CA GLY A 85 31.54 -28.40 17.87
C GLY A 85 32.74 -28.33 18.81
N ALA A 86 32.76 -27.40 19.76
CA ALA A 86 33.82 -27.32 20.77
C ALA A 86 33.82 -28.55 21.69
N LYS A 87 32.65 -28.99 22.16
CA LYS A 87 32.51 -30.18 23.02
C LYS A 87 32.86 -31.47 22.28
N MET A 88 32.48 -31.60 21.01
CA MET A 88 32.86 -32.73 20.17
C MET A 88 34.38 -32.82 20.00
N ARG A 89 35.05 -31.69 19.72
CA ARG A 89 36.52 -31.66 19.61
C ARG A 89 37.20 -32.07 20.92
N TYR A 90 36.71 -31.55 22.05
CA TYR A 90 37.20 -31.91 23.38
C TYR A 90 37.04 -33.42 23.65
N ALA A 91 35.86 -33.98 23.41
CA ALA A 91 35.62 -35.42 23.58
C ALA A 91 36.52 -36.28 22.68
N ARG A 92 36.71 -35.86 21.41
CA ARG A 92 37.60 -36.55 20.47
C ARG A 92 39.04 -36.53 20.96
N GLN A 93 39.53 -35.41 21.47
CA GLN A 93 40.89 -35.29 22.00
C GLN A 93 41.09 -36.18 23.23
N GLN A 94 40.11 -36.26 24.13
CA GLN A 94 40.17 -37.13 25.30
C GLN A 94 40.25 -38.61 24.90
N VAL A 95 39.44 -39.04 23.93
CA VAL A 95 39.47 -40.43 23.43
C VAL A 95 40.81 -40.77 22.77
N HIS A 96 41.37 -39.85 21.97
CA HIS A 96 42.68 -40.08 21.34
C HIS A 96 43.81 -40.13 22.38
N GLY A 97 43.76 -39.29 23.42
CA GLY A 97 44.74 -39.32 24.51
C GLY A 97 44.71 -40.63 25.32
N ILE A 98 43.52 -41.20 25.54
CA ILE A 98 43.37 -42.51 26.21
C ILE A 98 43.85 -43.66 25.30
N GLY A 99 43.67 -43.53 23.98
CA GLY A 99 44.11 -44.52 22.99
C GLY A 99 45.61 -44.54 22.72
N SER A 100 46.35 -43.48 23.07
CA SER A 100 47.81 -43.40 22.88
C SER A 100 48.64 -43.88 24.10
N GLU A 101 48.00 -44.19 25.22
CA GLU A 101 48.64 -44.74 26.43
C GLU A 101 48.48 -46.28 26.57
N ARG A 102 48.00 -46.97 25.52
CA ARG A 102 48.04 -48.43 25.39
C ARG A 102 48.91 -48.84 24.21
#